data_AF-A0A7S4BVP4-F1
#
_entry.id   AF-A0A7S4BVP4-F1
#
_cell.length_a   1.000
_cell.length_b   1.000
_cell.length_c   1.000
_cell.angle_alpha   90.00
_cell.angle_beta   90.00
_cell.angle_gamma   90.00
#
_symmetry.space_group_name_H-M   'P 1'
#
loop_
_entity.id
_entity.type
_entity.pdbx_description
1 polymer ?
#
loop_
_entity_poly.entity_id
_entity_poly.type
_entity_poly.pdbx_seq_one_letter_code
_entity_poly.pdbx_strand_id
1 'polypeptide(L)'
;LGAVGRGLAAINSVSADTVQGQAAATASALRGFMDGGACDVRKHLNGEYKASLDSCDAVRGHPFLDFYETQAEALKNAMQTAQLPNGVLHGDPFLDNVLVDPSSGALCGFVDFEDACVGPVLFDIACCASAACFRADSALDIRRLRALMEGYASRRSLSPVEIAAF
;
A
#
# COMPACT_ATOMS: atom_id res chain seq x y z
N LEU A 1 11.83 8.61 8.49
CA LEU A 1 11.22 8.04 7.27
C LEU A 1 12.17 7.16 6.45
N GLY A 2 13.46 7.49 6.29
CA GLY A 2 14.38 6.56 5.58
C GLY A 2 14.49 5.16 6.20
N ALA A 3 14.44 5.05 7.53
CA ALA A 3 14.37 3.75 8.19
C ALA A 3 13.06 3.00 7.90
N VAL A 4 11.94 3.71 7.84
CA VAL A 4 10.61 3.18 7.49
C VAL A 4 10.61 2.67 6.05
N GLY A 5 11.09 3.48 5.10
CA GLY A 5 11.20 3.07 3.69
C GLY A 5 12.05 1.82 3.51
N ARG A 6 13.18 1.73 4.23
CA ARG A 6 14.01 0.51 4.25
C ARG A 6 13.26 -0.71 4.77
N GLY A 7 12.50 -0.57 5.85
CA GLY A 7 11.72 -1.67 6.40
C GLY A 7 10.58 -2.10 5.49
N LEU A 8 9.88 -1.14 4.87
CA LEU A 8 8.82 -1.40 3.91
C LEU A 8 9.36 -2.17 2.69
N ALA A 9 10.51 -1.74 2.16
CA ALA A 9 11.20 -2.47 1.09
C ALA A 9 11.60 -3.89 1.51
N ALA A 10 11.93 -4.13 2.79
CA ALA A 10 12.22 -5.47 3.27
C ALA A 10 10.98 -6.38 3.22
N ILE A 11 9.80 -5.89 3.60
CA ILE A 11 8.52 -6.62 3.47
C ILE A 11 8.24 -6.89 1.98
N ASN A 12 8.27 -5.84 1.16
CA ASN A 12 7.94 -5.92 -0.26
C ASN A 12 8.95 -6.69 -1.13
N SER A 13 10.13 -7.03 -0.59
CA SER A 13 11.12 -7.87 -1.28
C SER A 13 10.93 -9.37 -1.01
N VAL A 14 10.00 -9.75 -0.12
CA VAL A 14 9.65 -11.16 0.08
C VAL A 14 8.89 -11.64 -1.15
N SER A 15 9.47 -12.60 -1.86
CA SER A 15 8.85 -13.19 -3.05
C SER A 15 7.66 -14.06 -2.67
N ALA A 16 6.60 -13.95 -3.48
CA ALA A 16 5.39 -14.79 -3.35
C ALA A 16 5.66 -16.28 -3.59
N ASP A 17 6.74 -16.63 -4.32
CA ASP A 17 7.09 -18.01 -4.73
C ASP A 17 8.09 -18.71 -3.78
N THR A 18 8.62 -18.00 -2.78
CA THR A 18 9.67 -18.58 -1.92
C THR A 18 9.02 -19.31 -0.75
N VAL A 19 9.00 -20.66 -0.77
CA VAL A 19 9.66 -21.57 0.20
C VAL A 19 9.42 -23.04 -0.23
N GLN A 20 10.45 -23.69 -0.77
CA GLN A 20 10.65 -25.13 -0.63
C GLN A 20 11.71 -25.35 0.46
N GLY A 21 11.31 -25.73 1.66
CA GLY A 21 12.24 -26.03 2.75
C GLY A 21 11.64 -25.81 4.14
N GLN A 22 11.61 -26.87 4.93
CA GLN A 22 10.94 -26.99 6.23
C GLN A 22 11.39 -25.94 7.26
N ALA A 23 10.63 -24.84 7.42
CA ALA A 23 10.49 -24.04 8.65
C ALA A 23 9.47 -22.87 8.58
N ALA A 24 8.79 -22.58 7.47
CA ALA A 24 7.93 -21.38 7.37
C ALA A 24 6.51 -21.70 6.92
N ALA A 25 5.51 -21.26 7.69
CA ALA A 25 4.17 -21.02 7.15
C ALA A 25 4.34 -19.96 6.03
N THR A 26 4.16 -20.38 4.78
CA THR A 26 4.55 -19.65 3.57
C THR A 26 3.72 -18.40 3.33
N ALA A 27 4.32 -17.39 2.69
CA ALA A 27 3.59 -16.25 2.11
C ALA A 27 2.45 -16.70 1.15
N SER A 28 2.49 -17.94 0.66
CA SER A 28 1.41 -18.57 -0.10
C SER A 28 0.09 -18.76 0.67
N ALA A 29 0.10 -18.63 2.00
CA ALA A 29 -1.11 -18.66 2.82
C ALA A 29 -1.79 -17.29 2.92
N LEU A 30 -1.09 -16.21 2.51
CA LEU A 30 -1.69 -14.88 2.46
C LEU A 30 -2.70 -14.81 1.32
N ARG A 31 -3.78 -14.05 1.55
CA ARG A 31 -4.77 -13.74 0.52
C ARG A 31 -4.08 -12.96 -0.61
N GLY A 32 -4.57 -13.12 -1.83
CA GLY A 32 -4.24 -12.21 -2.93
C GLY A 32 -4.87 -10.83 -2.69
N PHE A 33 -4.26 -9.79 -3.22
CA PHE A 33 -4.80 -8.43 -3.24
C PHE A 33 -6.20 -8.38 -3.86
N MET A 34 -6.43 -9.20 -4.89
CA MET A 34 -7.72 -9.36 -5.54
C MET A 34 -8.63 -10.42 -4.89
N ASP A 35 -8.20 -11.07 -3.80
CA ASP A 35 -8.93 -12.13 -3.09
C ASP A 35 -9.27 -11.71 -1.64
N GLY A 36 -9.50 -10.42 -1.42
CA GLY A 36 -9.87 -9.87 -0.10
C GLY A 36 -8.68 -9.57 0.82
N GLY A 37 -7.49 -9.32 0.27
CA GLY A 37 -6.38 -8.68 0.97
C GLY A 37 -6.46 -7.15 0.99
N ALA A 38 -5.60 -6.49 1.79
CA ALA A 38 -5.48 -5.03 1.87
C ALA A 38 -6.83 -4.28 2.00
N CYS A 39 -7.61 -4.57 3.05
CA CYS A 39 -8.93 -3.99 3.26
C CYS A 39 -9.94 -4.23 2.10
N ASP A 40 -9.78 -5.35 1.39
CA ASP A 40 -10.67 -5.81 0.31
C ASP A 40 -10.85 -4.77 -0.82
N VAL A 41 -9.72 -4.22 -1.31
CA VAL A 41 -9.67 -3.28 -2.45
C VAL A 41 -10.50 -3.77 -3.64
N ARG A 42 -10.59 -5.09 -3.84
CA ARG A 42 -11.45 -5.74 -4.83
C ARG A 42 -12.89 -5.19 -4.85
N LYS A 43 -13.51 -4.91 -3.70
CA LYS A 43 -14.87 -4.34 -3.61
C LYS A 43 -14.99 -2.94 -4.21
N HIS A 44 -13.91 -2.16 -4.16
CA HIS A 44 -13.84 -0.87 -4.85
C HIS A 44 -13.73 -1.10 -6.35
N LEU A 45 -12.86 -2.01 -6.77
CA LEU A 45 -12.52 -2.25 -8.19
C LEU A 45 -13.64 -2.94 -8.99
N ASN A 46 -14.44 -3.78 -8.34
CA ASN A 46 -15.53 -4.51 -8.99
C ASN A 46 -16.90 -3.79 -8.90
N GLY A 47 -16.94 -2.62 -8.26
CA GLY A 47 -18.15 -1.79 -8.16
C GLY A 47 -19.11 -2.17 -7.03
N GLU A 48 -18.80 -3.14 -6.17
CA GLU A 48 -19.63 -3.48 -5.00
C GLU A 48 -19.89 -2.26 -4.11
N TYR A 49 -18.84 -1.48 -3.81
CA TYR A 49 -19.00 -0.25 -3.02
C TYR A 49 -19.71 0.86 -3.80
N LYS A 50 -19.52 0.96 -5.12
CA LYS A 50 -20.27 1.92 -5.93
C LYS A 50 -21.78 1.65 -5.83
N ALA A 51 -22.19 0.39 -6.01
CA ALA A 51 -23.60 0.01 -5.88
C ALA A 51 -24.17 0.30 -4.47
N SER A 52 -23.35 0.09 -3.44
CA SER A 52 -23.72 0.40 -2.05
C SER A 52 -23.86 1.91 -1.80
N LEU A 53 -22.97 2.73 -2.38
CA LEU A 53 -23.00 4.19 -2.27
C LEU A 53 -24.16 4.79 -3.07
N ASP A 54 -24.41 4.32 -4.29
CA ASP A 54 -25.52 4.80 -5.15
C ASP A 54 -26.90 4.56 -4.52
N SER A 55 -27.03 3.49 -3.74
CA SER A 55 -28.27 3.13 -3.03
C SER A 55 -28.41 3.78 -1.66
N CYS A 56 -27.41 4.52 -1.19
CA CYS A 56 -27.38 5.09 0.16
C CYS A 56 -27.94 6.52 0.18
N ASP A 57 -29.10 6.70 0.82
CA ASP A 57 -29.75 8.01 0.95
C ASP A 57 -28.90 9.06 1.67
N ALA A 58 -28.01 8.64 2.58
CA ALA A 58 -27.17 9.54 3.37
C ALA A 58 -26.08 10.25 2.54
N VAL A 59 -25.67 9.67 1.42
CA VAL A 59 -24.62 10.22 0.53
C VAL A 59 -25.18 10.69 -0.81
N ARG A 60 -26.50 10.58 -1.01
CA ARG A 60 -27.17 10.96 -2.26
C ARG A 60 -26.90 12.44 -2.58
N GLY A 61 -26.32 12.70 -3.75
CA GLY A 61 -25.97 14.05 -4.20
C GLY A 61 -24.79 14.68 -3.43
N HIS A 62 -24.08 13.92 -2.60
CA HIS A 62 -22.90 14.42 -1.90
C HIS A 62 -21.71 14.51 -2.87
N PRO A 63 -20.90 15.59 -2.85
CA PRO A 63 -19.73 15.74 -3.73
C PRO A 63 -18.67 14.63 -3.62
N PHE A 64 -18.73 13.86 -2.53
CA PHE A 64 -17.89 12.67 -2.32
C PHE A 64 -18.11 11.61 -3.41
N LEU A 65 -19.31 11.47 -3.97
CA LEU A 65 -19.59 10.44 -4.97
C LEU A 65 -18.79 10.69 -6.26
N ASP A 66 -18.80 11.93 -6.76
CA ASP A 66 -18.03 12.31 -7.96
C ASP A 66 -16.52 12.11 -7.73
N PHE A 67 -16.03 12.50 -6.55
CA PHE A 67 -14.65 12.24 -6.15
C PHE A 67 -14.35 10.73 -6.13
N TYR A 68 -15.16 9.95 -5.42
CA TYR A 68 -14.99 8.52 -5.25
C TYR A 68 -14.97 7.80 -6.59
N GLU A 69 -15.93 8.08 -7.47
CA GLU A 69 -16.02 7.44 -8.79
C GLU A 69 -14.79 7.75 -9.64
N THR A 70 -14.35 9.01 -9.65
CA THR A 70 -13.14 9.42 -10.37
C THR A 70 -11.91 8.66 -9.87
N GLN A 71 -11.74 8.58 -8.54
CA GLN A 71 -10.60 7.90 -7.94
C GLN A 71 -10.66 6.37 -8.14
N ALA A 72 -11.83 5.75 -7.99
CA ALA A 72 -12.01 4.32 -8.16
C ALA A 72 -11.74 3.88 -9.60
N GLU A 73 -12.20 4.65 -10.59
CA GLU A 73 -11.94 4.36 -12.00
C GLU A 73 -10.46 4.57 -12.36
N ALA A 74 -9.81 5.61 -11.82
CA ALA A 74 -8.37 5.80 -11.98
C ALA A 74 -7.55 4.63 -11.40
N LEU A 75 -7.89 4.18 -10.18
CA LEU A 75 -7.24 3.04 -9.55
C LEU A 75 -7.46 1.75 -10.36
N LYS A 76 -8.68 1.49 -10.82
CA LYS A 76 -9.00 0.33 -11.66
C LYS A 76 -8.19 0.31 -12.95
N ASN A 77 -8.09 1.45 -13.63
CA ASN A 77 -7.29 1.56 -14.86
C ASN A 77 -5.79 1.33 -14.58
N ALA A 78 -5.26 1.90 -13.49
CA ALA A 78 -3.87 1.66 -13.09
C ALA A 78 -3.60 0.17 -12.81
N MET A 79 -4.53 -0.51 -12.13
CA MET A 79 -4.40 -1.94 -11.80
C MET A 79 -4.54 -2.89 -12.99
N GLN A 80 -5.32 -2.52 -14.00
CA GLN A 80 -5.50 -3.34 -15.20
C GLN A 80 -4.37 -3.18 -16.23
N THR A 81 -3.79 -1.98 -16.31
CA THR A 81 -2.82 -1.63 -17.36
C THR A 81 -1.37 -1.83 -16.94
N ALA A 82 -1.07 -1.63 -15.65
CA ALA A 82 0.29 -1.74 -15.16
C ALA A 82 0.57 -3.19 -14.73
N GLN A 83 1.50 -3.85 -15.43
CA GLN A 83 2.07 -5.13 -15.00
C GLN A 83 3.03 -4.90 -13.82
N LEU A 84 2.49 -4.43 -12.70
CA LEU A 84 3.28 -4.07 -11.53
C LEU A 84 3.87 -5.32 -10.86
N PRO A 85 5.12 -5.25 -10.36
CA PRO A 85 5.71 -6.34 -9.60
C PRO A 85 4.90 -6.63 -8.33
N ASN A 86 4.59 -7.92 -8.13
CA ASN A 86 3.92 -8.40 -6.93
C ASN A 86 4.93 -8.82 -5.85
N GLY A 87 4.49 -8.71 -4.60
CA GLY A 87 5.23 -9.16 -3.43
C GLY A 87 4.31 -9.22 -2.21
N VAL A 88 4.88 -9.52 -1.04
CA VAL A 88 4.14 -9.40 0.22
C VAL A 88 3.90 -7.92 0.53
N LEU A 89 2.65 -7.59 0.83
CA LEU A 89 2.21 -6.28 1.29
C LEU A 89 1.94 -6.34 2.79
N HIS A 90 2.21 -5.23 3.47
CA HIS A 90 1.64 -4.95 4.78
C HIS A 90 0.13 -4.69 4.67
N GLY A 91 -0.30 -4.00 3.62
CA GLY A 91 -1.70 -3.64 3.39
C GLY A 91 -2.12 -2.35 4.08
N ASP A 92 -1.58 -2.07 5.27
CA ASP A 92 -1.83 -0.82 6.00
C ASP A 92 -0.59 -0.19 6.69
N PRO A 93 0.47 0.21 5.94
CA PRO A 93 1.73 0.69 6.52
C PRO A 93 1.66 2.16 7.00
N PHE A 94 0.65 2.49 7.80
CA PHE A 94 0.49 3.79 8.44
C PHE A 94 1.45 3.98 9.62
N LEU A 95 1.68 5.23 10.02
CA LEU A 95 2.74 5.57 10.98
C LEU A 95 2.46 5.06 12.40
N ASP A 96 1.21 4.85 12.76
CA ASP A 96 0.77 4.20 14.00
C ASP A 96 1.10 2.70 14.03
N ASN A 97 1.21 2.07 12.86
CA ASN A 97 1.66 0.68 12.70
C ASN A 97 3.19 0.52 12.60
N VAL A 98 3.94 1.60 12.84
CA VAL A 98 5.40 1.61 12.75
C VAL A 98 6.03 1.92 14.11
N LEU A 99 6.77 0.95 14.64
CA LEU A 99 7.52 1.10 15.87
C LEU A 99 8.92 1.66 15.59
N VAL A 100 9.26 2.77 16.23
CA VAL A 100 10.59 3.38 16.18
C VAL A 100 11.17 3.51 17.58
N ASP A 101 12.47 3.25 17.68
CA ASP A 101 13.21 3.46 18.92
C ASP A 101 13.34 4.98 19.16
N PRO A 102 12.85 5.49 20.31
CA PRO A 102 12.84 6.93 20.57
C PRO A 102 14.24 7.50 20.83
N SER A 103 15.22 6.67 21.21
CA SER A 103 16.58 7.11 21.53
C SER A 103 17.47 7.20 20.28
N SER A 104 17.29 6.29 19.32
CA SER A 104 18.12 6.17 18.13
C SER A 104 17.40 6.59 16.84
N GLY A 105 16.07 6.67 16.86
CA GLY A 105 15.25 6.87 15.67
C GLY A 105 15.28 5.69 14.69
N ALA A 106 15.81 4.54 15.13
CA ALA A 106 15.85 3.32 14.33
C ALA A 106 14.45 2.69 14.22
N LEU A 107 14.17 2.07 13.07
CA LEU A 107 12.98 1.25 12.91
C LEU A 107 13.13 -0.01 13.79
N CYS A 108 12.17 -0.25 14.68
CA CYS A 108 12.06 -1.50 15.43
C CYS A 108 11.28 -2.55 14.65
N GLY A 109 10.19 -2.15 13.99
CA GLY A 109 9.38 -3.06 13.18
C GLY A 109 8.06 -2.45 12.75
N PHE A 110 7.36 -3.19 11.90
CA PHE A 110 5.95 -2.98 11.59
C PHE A 110 5.10 -3.90 12.47
N VAL A 111 3.89 -3.48 12.77
CA VAL A 111 2.88 -4.25 13.52
C VAL A 111 1.56 -4.20 12.76
N ASP A 112 0.59 -4.99 13.18
CA ASP A 112 -0.76 -4.99 12.60
C ASP A 112 -0.83 -5.52 11.14
N PHE A 113 -0.59 -6.82 10.98
CA PHE A 113 -0.51 -7.51 9.68
C PHE A 113 -1.85 -8.13 9.23
N GLU A 114 -2.98 -7.71 9.78
CA GLU A 114 -4.29 -8.30 9.44
C GLU A 114 -4.72 -8.08 8.00
N ASP A 115 -4.23 -6.99 7.39
CA ASP A 115 -4.41 -6.65 5.98
C ASP A 115 -3.30 -7.16 5.05
N ALA A 116 -2.33 -7.90 5.60
CA ALA A 116 -1.22 -8.42 4.83
C ALA A 116 -1.70 -9.39 3.73
N CYS A 117 -1.17 -9.20 2.53
CA CYS A 117 -1.59 -9.93 1.34
C CYS A 117 -0.47 -10.00 0.30
N VAL A 118 -0.69 -10.73 -0.79
CA VAL A 118 0.20 -10.72 -1.96
C VAL A 118 -0.40 -9.82 -3.04
N GLY A 119 0.34 -8.81 -3.47
CA GLY A 119 -0.16 -7.81 -4.41
C GLY A 119 0.90 -6.87 -4.96
N PRO A 120 0.49 -5.85 -5.73
CA PRO A 120 1.40 -4.88 -6.31
C PRO A 120 2.07 -4.05 -5.21
N VAL A 121 3.39 -4.15 -5.06
CA VAL A 121 4.12 -3.53 -3.93
C VAL A 121 4.06 -2.00 -3.93
N LEU A 122 3.73 -1.40 -5.06
CA LEU A 122 3.51 0.04 -5.17
C LEU A 122 2.37 0.54 -4.26
N PHE A 123 1.40 -0.33 -3.94
CA PHE A 123 0.29 -0.01 -3.05
C PHE A 123 0.78 0.37 -1.64
N ASP A 124 1.65 -0.46 -1.05
CA ASP A 124 2.23 -0.20 0.27
C ASP A 124 3.02 1.11 0.30
N ILE A 125 3.77 1.41 -0.77
CA ILE A 125 4.53 2.67 -0.90
C ILE A 125 3.56 3.86 -0.91
N ALA A 126 2.48 3.77 -1.69
CA ALA A 126 1.48 4.82 -1.79
C ALA A 126 0.75 5.05 -0.46
N CYS A 127 0.36 3.97 0.25
CA CYS A 127 -0.25 4.06 1.59
C CYS A 127 0.71 4.67 2.62
N CYS A 128 1.97 4.25 2.64
CA CYS A 128 2.95 4.81 3.56
C CYS A 128 3.23 6.29 3.25
N ALA A 129 3.29 6.65 1.96
CA ALA A 129 3.48 8.03 1.53
C ALA A 129 2.29 8.91 1.90
N SER A 130 1.05 8.44 1.71
CA SER A 130 -0.15 9.20 2.06
C SER A 130 -0.22 9.47 3.57
N ALA A 131 0.13 8.49 4.40
CA ALA A 131 0.15 8.64 5.85
C ALA A 131 1.29 9.53 6.37
N ALA A 132 2.47 9.48 5.75
CA ALA A 132 3.67 10.08 6.32
C ALA A 132 4.11 11.40 5.65
N CYS A 133 3.78 11.59 4.38
CA CYS A 133 4.38 12.64 3.55
C CYS A 133 3.49 13.86 3.35
N PHE A 134 2.25 13.84 3.80
CA PHE A 134 1.37 15.02 3.78
C PHE A 134 1.40 15.76 5.11
N ARG A 135 1.29 17.08 5.03
CA ARG A 135 1.18 17.98 6.17
C ARG A 135 -0.30 18.16 6.55
N ALA A 136 -0.55 18.77 7.71
CA ALA A 136 -1.90 19.06 8.17
C ALA A 136 -2.70 20.00 7.25
N ASP A 137 -2.01 20.77 6.40
CA ASP A 137 -2.58 21.64 5.37
C ASP A 137 -2.78 20.91 4.02
N SER A 138 -2.69 19.58 4.01
CA SER A 138 -2.77 18.72 2.82
C SER A 138 -1.68 18.96 1.77
N ALA A 139 -0.64 19.75 2.08
CA ALA A 139 0.49 19.91 1.19
C ALA A 139 1.47 18.72 1.31
N LEU A 140 1.98 18.26 0.17
CA LEU A 140 3.03 17.23 0.12
C LEU A 140 4.36 17.79 0.63
N ASP A 141 4.92 17.19 1.69
CA ASP A 141 6.29 17.43 2.14
C ASP A 141 7.27 16.59 1.33
N ILE A 142 7.82 17.20 0.29
CA ILE A 142 8.79 16.58 -0.62
C ILE A 142 10.02 16.03 0.11
N ARG A 143 10.43 16.61 1.25
CA ARG A 143 11.58 16.10 2.01
C ARG A 143 11.25 14.78 2.68
N ARG A 144 10.01 14.64 3.19
CA ARG A 144 9.53 13.39 3.77
C ARG A 144 9.40 12.30 2.72
N LEU A 145 8.79 12.62 1.58
CA LEU A 145 8.67 11.69 0.46
C LEU A 145 10.06 11.24 -0.03
N ARG A 146 10.98 12.18 -0.25
CA ARG A 146 12.36 11.85 -0.64
C ARG A 146 13.02 10.90 0.35
N ALA A 147 12.96 11.19 1.64
CA ALA A 147 13.56 10.34 2.66
C ALA A 147 12.95 8.94 2.68
N LEU A 148 11.63 8.81 2.51
CA LEU A 148 10.94 7.52 2.39
C LEU A 148 11.45 6.74 1.17
N MET A 149 11.45 7.38 -0.01
CA MET A 149 11.83 6.75 -1.28
C MET A 149 13.32 6.38 -1.33
N GLU A 150 14.22 7.22 -0.82
CA GLU A 150 15.65 6.90 -0.71
C GLU A 150 15.87 5.70 0.22
N GLY A 151 15.14 5.65 1.35
CA GLY A 151 15.13 4.49 2.24
C GLY A 151 14.69 3.22 1.51
N TYR A 152 13.56 3.29 0.81
CA TYR A 152 13.01 2.17 0.06
C TYR A 152 13.98 1.67 -1.03
N ALA A 153 14.45 2.59 -1.88
CA ALA A 153 15.36 2.32 -2.99
C ALA A 153 16.71 1.76 -2.53
N SER A 154 17.15 2.03 -1.30
CA SER A 154 18.39 1.45 -0.76
C SER A 154 18.35 -0.07 -0.55
N ARG A 155 17.17 -0.68 -0.60
CA ARG A 155 16.99 -2.15 -0.55
C ARG A 155 16.31 -2.71 -1.79
N ARG A 156 15.36 -1.99 -2.37
CA ARG A 156 14.61 -2.42 -3.55
C ARG A 156 14.41 -1.25 -4.50
N SER A 157 15.06 -1.30 -5.66
CA SER A 157 14.82 -0.33 -6.73
C SER A 157 13.41 -0.46 -7.30
N LEU A 158 12.83 0.67 -7.71
CA LEU A 158 11.61 0.68 -8.52
C LEU A 158 11.95 0.37 -9.97
N SER A 159 11.12 -0.48 -10.58
CA SER A 159 11.14 -0.72 -12.03
C SER A 159 10.58 0.49 -12.78
N PRO A 160 10.88 0.62 -14.09
CA PRO A 160 10.32 1.70 -14.91
C PRO A 160 8.77 1.74 -14.91
N VAL A 161 8.11 0.58 -14.84
CA VAL A 161 6.64 0.51 -14.79
C VAL A 161 6.10 1.01 -13.44
N GLU A 162 6.79 0.72 -12.33
CA GLU A 162 6.42 1.27 -11.02
C GLU A 162 6.63 2.79 -10.96
N ILE A 163 7.73 3.29 -11.54
CA ILE A 163 8.00 4.74 -11.59
C ILE A 163 6.96 5.47 -12.44
N ALA A 164 6.52 4.88 -13.56
CA ALA A 164 5.52 5.49 -14.43
C ALA A 164 4.11 5.47 -13.83
N ALA A 165 3.83 4.55 -12.91
CA ALA A 165 2.53 4.38 -12.27
C ALA A 165 2.40 5.10 -10.92
N PHE A 166 3.50 5.59 -10.34
CA PHE A 166 3.55 6.29 -9.05
C PHE A 166 3.37 7.80 -9.20
#